data_AF-D9IXD1-F1
#
_entry.id   AF-D9IXD1-F1
#
_cell.length_a   1.000
_cell.length_b   1.000
_cell.length_c   1.000
_cell.angle_alpha   90.00
_cell.angle_beta   90.00
_cell.angle_gamma   90.00
#
_symmetry.space_group_name_H-M   'P 1'
#
loop_
_entity.id
_entity.type
_entity.pdbx_description
1 polymer ?
#
loop_
_entity_poly.entity_id
_entity_poly.type
_entity_poly.pdbx_seq_one_letter_code
_entity_poly.pdbx_strand_id
1 'polypeptide(L)'
;MIKLDIGKFLTIPELVKANIHLGHHYGLWNRQMLPYLYGIWKGFHIIDVLQTARLISKTYFYLLRTSQNANRHFLFIGTNPLIKSVTKKAAQTAGCFFIDHEVTSGLLTNWLVMKQRKFLFEFLDQITLPVIRAILPILINRSEEEQEFFVTLLTRHQILWSELNGLKGLVTLPRCFIFVDPIYDYELFAQALILKRTLVGLVDSNCNPEHFVAPIPANNDNFMAVKFIFEFLSTAIYRGKLKKFKQSFTRRYIYKLYTFFSLYHHIHLSNLLYWTFLHQKTLVKMPQASY
;
A
#
# COMPACT_ATOMS: atom_id res chain seq x y z
N MET A 1 30.40 -7.27 -13.12
CA MET A 1 30.01 -5.84 -13.04
C MET A 1 28.53 -5.72 -13.40
N ILE A 2 27.66 -5.52 -12.43
CA ILE A 2 26.21 -5.37 -12.66
C ILE A 2 25.99 -4.01 -13.34
N LYS A 3 25.70 -4.00 -14.65
CA LYS A 3 25.13 -2.84 -15.33
C LYS A 3 23.77 -2.56 -14.68
N LEU A 4 23.74 -1.62 -13.76
CA LEU A 4 22.52 -1.01 -13.26
C LEU A 4 21.92 -0.22 -14.43
N ASP A 5 20.89 -0.77 -15.09
CA ASP A 5 20.04 -0.09 -16.08
C ASP A 5 19.26 1.06 -15.39
N ILE A 6 19.97 2.07 -14.89
CA ILE A 6 19.39 3.32 -14.38
C ILE A 6 18.70 4.07 -15.53
N GLY A 7 19.25 3.95 -16.74
CA GLY A 7 18.86 4.71 -17.92
C GLY A 7 17.48 4.41 -18.52
N LYS A 8 16.75 3.38 -18.08
CA LYS A 8 15.40 3.10 -18.63
C LYS A 8 14.25 3.79 -17.91
N PHE A 9 14.46 4.36 -16.72
CA PHE A 9 13.36 4.89 -15.90
C PHE A 9 13.63 6.21 -15.17
N LEU A 10 14.90 6.59 -14.95
CA LEU A 10 15.27 7.77 -14.15
C LEU A 10 16.54 8.40 -14.74
N THR A 11 16.49 9.70 -15.07
CA THR A 11 17.69 10.43 -15.51
C THR A 11 18.13 11.46 -14.45
N ILE A 12 19.44 11.67 -14.32
CA ILE A 12 20.00 12.67 -13.38
C ILE A 12 19.45 14.08 -13.67
N PRO A 13 19.33 14.53 -14.93
CA PRO A 13 18.74 15.83 -15.23
C PRO A 13 17.30 15.99 -14.74
N GLU A 14 16.47 14.94 -14.78
CA GLU A 14 15.11 14.98 -14.24
C GLU A 14 15.13 15.16 -12.71
N LEU A 15 16.03 14.46 -12.01
CA LEU A 15 16.17 14.57 -10.56
C LEU A 15 16.61 15.98 -10.14
N VAL A 16 17.56 16.57 -10.88
CA VAL A 16 18.03 17.93 -10.65
C VAL A 16 16.90 18.93 -10.95
N LYS A 17 16.17 18.77 -12.05
CA LYS A 17 15.02 19.61 -12.42
C LYS A 17 13.89 19.55 -11.39
N ALA A 18 13.72 18.42 -10.71
CA ALA A 18 12.78 18.26 -9.61
C ALA A 18 13.29 18.85 -8.27
N ASN A 19 14.50 19.45 -8.23
CA ASN A 19 15.13 20.02 -7.04
C ASN A 19 15.38 19.04 -5.90
N ILE A 20 15.61 17.76 -6.21
CA ILE A 20 15.88 16.71 -5.20
C ILE A 20 17.18 16.93 -4.43
N HIS A 21 18.12 17.65 -5.02
CA HIS A 21 19.48 17.84 -4.51
C HIS A 21 19.60 18.88 -3.39
N LEU A 22 18.57 19.70 -3.17
CA LEU A 22 18.61 20.78 -2.19
C LEU A 22 18.24 20.23 -0.81
N GLY A 23 19.18 20.23 0.13
CA GLY A 23 18.89 19.94 1.53
C GLY A 23 18.61 21.21 2.34
N HIS A 24 18.56 21.04 3.65
CA HIS A 24 18.37 22.12 4.62
C HIS A 24 19.66 22.94 4.85
N HIS A 25 19.51 24.03 5.60
CA HIS A 25 20.62 24.88 6.03
C HIS A 25 21.67 24.07 6.82
N TYR A 26 22.96 24.38 6.64
CA TYR A 26 24.07 23.63 7.26
C TYR A 26 24.04 23.57 8.79
N GLY A 27 23.31 24.49 9.43
CA GLY A 27 23.12 24.50 10.89
C GLY A 27 22.10 23.48 11.41
N LEU A 28 21.28 22.88 10.55
CA LEU A 28 20.18 21.98 10.93
C LEU A 28 20.44 20.51 10.55
N TRP A 29 21.65 20.19 10.14
CA TRP A 29 21.96 18.86 9.61
C TRP A 29 22.17 17.80 10.68
N ASN A 30 21.98 16.55 10.27
CA ASN A 30 22.23 15.37 11.08
C ASN A 30 23.54 14.71 10.64
N ARG A 31 24.42 14.40 11.59
CA ARG A 31 25.76 13.85 11.29
C ARG A 31 25.69 12.53 10.52
N GLN A 32 24.69 11.70 10.78
CA GLN A 32 24.49 10.42 10.10
C GLN A 32 24.12 10.60 8.62
N MET A 33 23.71 11.80 8.19
CA MET A 33 23.52 12.11 6.77
C MET A 33 24.81 12.37 6.01
N LEU A 34 25.96 12.54 6.68
CA LEU A 34 27.24 12.85 6.02
C LEU A 34 27.54 11.97 4.78
N PRO A 35 27.31 10.65 4.78
CA PRO A 35 27.58 9.79 3.61
C PRO A 35 26.67 10.06 2.39
N TYR A 36 25.63 10.87 2.57
CA TYR A 36 24.63 11.21 1.56
C TYR A 36 24.71 12.67 1.09
N LEU A 37 25.59 13.46 1.69
CA LEU A 37 25.78 14.87 1.36
C LEU A 37 26.98 15.02 0.43
N TYR A 38 26.76 15.69 -0.70
CA TYR A 38 27.80 16.04 -1.67
C TYR A 38 28.65 17.23 -1.17
N GLY A 39 28.03 18.21 -0.51
CA GLY A 39 28.72 19.40 -0.04
C GLY A 39 27.77 20.46 0.50
N ILE A 40 28.25 21.71 0.55
CA ILE A 40 27.47 22.89 0.97
C ILE A 40 27.55 23.94 -0.13
N TRP A 41 26.41 24.53 -0.48
CA TRP A 41 26.32 25.64 -1.43
C TRP A 41 25.39 26.73 -0.89
N LYS A 42 25.89 27.97 -0.82
CA LYS A 42 25.14 29.13 -0.28
C LYS A 42 24.49 28.88 1.09
N GLY A 43 25.17 28.11 1.96
CA GLY A 43 24.67 27.80 3.31
C GLY A 43 23.68 26.62 3.38
N PHE A 44 23.37 25.95 2.27
CA PHE A 44 22.51 24.76 2.25
C PHE A 44 23.33 23.52 1.91
N HIS A 45 22.97 22.39 2.51
CA HIS A 45 23.53 21.11 2.10
C HIS A 45 23.05 20.72 0.71
N ILE A 46 23.96 20.14 -0.07
CA ILE A 46 23.66 19.52 -1.35
C ILE A 46 23.69 18.01 -1.16
N ILE A 47 22.60 17.35 -1.52
CA ILE A 47 22.43 15.90 -1.46
C ILE A 47 23.04 15.26 -2.72
N ASP A 48 23.73 14.13 -2.57
CA ASP A 48 24.31 13.40 -3.71
C ASP A 48 23.22 12.73 -4.57
N VAL A 49 22.88 13.39 -5.68
CA VAL A 49 21.85 12.94 -6.64
C VAL A 49 22.17 11.58 -7.26
N LEU A 50 23.45 11.26 -7.49
CA LEU A 50 23.83 9.98 -8.08
C LEU A 50 23.53 8.85 -7.12
N GLN A 51 23.84 9.05 -5.84
CA GLN A 51 23.52 8.10 -4.80
C GLN A 51 22.00 8.01 -4.59
N THR A 52 21.28 9.13 -4.59
CA THR A 52 19.81 9.16 -4.58
C THR A 52 19.21 8.32 -5.71
N ALA A 53 19.68 8.47 -6.95
CA ALA A 53 19.18 7.70 -8.09
C ALA A 53 19.34 6.18 -7.90
N ARG A 54 20.49 5.75 -7.35
CA ARG A 54 20.76 4.35 -7.03
C ARG A 54 19.85 3.84 -5.92
N LEU A 55 19.65 4.63 -4.87
CA LEU A 55 18.80 4.27 -3.74
C LEU A 55 17.31 4.23 -4.11
N ILE A 56 16.82 5.17 -4.90
CA ILE A 56 15.47 5.13 -5.48
C ILE A 56 15.28 3.82 -6.26
N SER A 57 16.24 3.45 -7.10
CA SER A 57 16.18 2.21 -7.87
C SER A 57 16.16 0.97 -6.98
N LYS A 58 16.99 0.93 -5.94
CA LYS A 58 17.02 -0.15 -4.95
C LYS A 58 15.67 -0.27 -4.22
N THR A 59 15.12 0.86 -3.76
CA THR A 59 13.83 0.93 -3.08
C THR A 59 12.69 0.49 -4.00
N TYR A 60 12.70 0.89 -5.27
CA TYR A 60 11.74 0.46 -6.27
C TYR A 60 11.67 -1.06 -6.37
N PHE A 61 12.82 -1.73 -6.53
CA PHE A 61 12.84 -3.19 -6.62
C PHE A 61 12.45 -3.87 -5.30
N TYR A 62 12.82 -3.29 -4.16
CA TYR A 62 12.38 -3.78 -2.86
C TYR A 62 10.86 -3.74 -2.72
N LEU A 63 10.22 -2.63 -3.06
CA LEU A 63 8.76 -2.48 -3.01
C LEU A 63 8.05 -3.36 -4.04
N LEU A 64 8.58 -3.46 -5.26
CA LEU A 64 8.07 -4.34 -6.32
C LEU A 64 8.05 -5.81 -5.88
N ARG A 65 9.10 -6.28 -5.20
CA ARG A 65 9.18 -7.65 -4.68
C ARG A 65 8.26 -7.83 -3.47
N THR A 66 8.29 -6.89 -2.52
CA THR A 66 7.51 -6.98 -1.29
C THR A 66 6.00 -7.00 -1.56
N SER A 67 5.55 -6.24 -2.56
CA SER A 67 4.14 -6.14 -2.96
C SER A 67 3.58 -7.38 -3.67
N GLN A 68 4.43 -8.33 -4.07
CA GLN A 68 3.98 -9.63 -4.61
C GLN A 68 3.46 -10.55 -3.49
N ASN A 69 3.80 -10.28 -2.24
CA ASN A 69 3.34 -11.07 -1.09
C ASN A 69 1.94 -10.62 -0.65
N ALA A 70 1.00 -11.57 -0.54
CA ALA A 70 -0.41 -11.27 -0.27
C ALA A 70 -0.66 -10.53 1.06
N ASN A 71 0.15 -10.80 2.06
CA ASN A 71 -0.04 -10.28 3.42
C ASN A 71 0.80 -9.03 3.71
N ARG A 72 1.30 -8.37 2.65
CA ARG A 72 2.13 -7.16 2.78
C ARG A 72 1.35 -5.98 2.23
N HIS A 73 0.69 -5.27 3.14
CA HIS A 73 0.17 -3.93 2.89
C HIS A 73 1.26 -2.90 3.17
N PHE A 74 1.09 -1.72 2.58
CA PHE A 74 1.95 -0.55 2.77
C PHE A 74 1.11 0.60 3.32
N LEU A 75 1.71 1.39 4.19
CA LEU A 75 1.14 2.63 4.71
C LEU A 75 2.00 3.80 4.26
N PHE A 76 1.43 4.72 3.50
CA PHE A 76 2.08 5.97 3.14
C PHE A 76 1.80 7.01 4.22
N ILE A 77 2.82 7.75 4.65
CA ILE A 77 2.71 8.74 5.73
C ILE A 77 3.36 10.03 5.26
N GLY A 78 2.61 11.12 5.36
CA GLY A 78 3.05 12.45 4.97
C GLY A 78 1.95 13.45 5.26
N THR A 79 2.01 14.11 6.41
CA THR A 79 0.94 15.00 6.90
C THR A 79 1.16 16.47 6.55
N ASN A 80 2.39 16.84 6.15
CA ASN A 80 2.75 18.19 5.73
C ASN A 80 1.73 18.73 4.71
N PRO A 81 1.10 19.91 4.96
CA PRO A 81 0.07 20.48 4.10
C PRO A 81 0.45 20.61 2.63
N LEU A 82 1.73 20.87 2.33
CA LEU A 82 2.22 21.01 0.96
C LEU A 82 2.22 19.66 0.22
N ILE A 83 2.39 18.55 0.94
CA ILE A 83 2.72 17.25 0.35
C ILE A 83 1.62 16.21 0.57
N LYS A 84 0.71 16.41 1.53
CA LYS A 84 -0.37 15.46 1.87
C LYS A 84 -1.17 14.98 0.66
N SER A 85 -1.40 15.86 -0.32
CA SER A 85 -2.09 15.53 -1.58
C SER A 85 -1.31 14.52 -2.44
N VAL A 86 0.01 14.64 -2.47
CA VAL A 86 0.93 13.72 -3.15
C VAL A 86 0.91 12.36 -2.46
N THR A 87 1.06 12.33 -1.14
CA THR A 87 1.03 11.12 -0.32
C THR A 87 -0.24 10.32 -0.57
N LYS A 88 -1.39 11.00 -0.47
CA LYS A 88 -2.71 10.43 -0.73
C LYS A 88 -2.83 9.87 -2.15
N LYS A 89 -2.48 10.66 -3.16
CA LYS A 89 -2.57 10.25 -4.57
C LYS A 89 -1.67 9.04 -4.88
N ALA A 90 -0.44 9.03 -4.38
CA ALA A 90 0.50 7.93 -4.55
C ALA A 90 -0.02 6.64 -3.91
N ALA A 91 -0.54 6.73 -2.68
CA ALA A 91 -1.11 5.59 -1.98
C ALA A 91 -2.33 5.02 -2.73
N GLN A 92 -3.26 5.88 -3.16
CA GLN A 92 -4.45 5.50 -3.92
C GLN A 92 -4.07 4.82 -5.25
N THR A 93 -3.11 5.39 -5.99
CA THR A 93 -2.60 4.81 -7.25
C THR A 93 -2.02 3.42 -7.03
N ALA A 94 -1.33 3.21 -5.90
CA ALA A 94 -0.80 1.90 -5.50
C ALA A 94 -1.84 0.97 -4.88
N GLY A 95 -3.09 1.41 -4.66
CA GLY A 95 -4.10 0.69 -3.88
C GLY A 95 -3.64 0.37 -2.45
N CYS A 96 -2.98 1.33 -1.80
CA CYS A 96 -2.42 1.25 -0.46
C CYS A 96 -3.12 2.22 0.49
N PHE A 97 -2.83 2.08 1.78
CA PHE A 97 -3.35 2.92 2.84
C PHE A 97 -2.47 4.17 3.02
N PHE A 98 -3.04 5.24 3.57
CA PHE A 98 -2.30 6.46 3.84
C PHE A 98 -2.74 7.16 5.13
N ILE A 99 -1.87 8.02 5.65
CA ILE A 99 -2.15 9.02 6.68
C ILE A 99 -1.65 10.36 6.14
N ASP A 100 -2.57 11.32 6.00
CA ASP A 100 -2.37 12.63 5.37
C ASP A 100 -2.85 13.80 6.26
N HIS A 101 -3.11 13.53 7.53
CA HIS A 101 -3.55 14.48 8.56
C HIS A 101 -2.69 14.31 9.81
N GLU A 102 -2.55 15.38 10.58
CA GLU A 102 -1.89 15.33 11.89
C GLU A 102 -2.66 14.41 12.83
N VAL A 103 -1.93 13.61 13.59
CA VAL A 103 -2.51 12.52 14.37
C VAL A 103 -2.17 12.72 15.83
N THR A 104 -3.10 12.39 16.71
CA THR A 104 -2.85 12.27 18.14
C THR A 104 -2.04 11.01 18.47
N SER A 105 -1.24 11.09 19.54
CA SER A 105 -0.49 9.96 20.06
C SER A 105 -1.36 8.70 20.22
N GLY A 106 -0.84 7.56 19.76
CA GLY A 106 -1.46 6.25 19.95
C GLY A 106 -2.23 5.67 18.75
N LEU A 107 -2.33 6.36 17.61
CA LEU A 107 -3.02 5.82 16.42
C LEU A 107 -2.48 4.46 15.98
N LEU A 108 -1.15 4.28 15.97
CA LEU A 108 -0.54 3.05 15.47
C LEU A 108 -0.33 2.03 16.60
N THR A 109 0.05 2.49 17.79
CA THR A 109 0.34 1.62 18.94
C THR A 109 -0.92 1.08 19.60
N ASN A 110 -1.99 1.88 19.67
CA ASN A 110 -3.29 1.46 20.20
C ASN A 110 -4.23 0.96 19.10
N TRP A 111 -3.75 0.00 18.30
CA TRP A 111 -4.48 -0.50 17.13
C TRP A 111 -5.84 -1.15 17.48
N LEU A 112 -5.97 -1.73 18.68
CA LEU A 112 -7.24 -2.34 19.12
C LEU A 112 -8.37 -1.31 19.20
N VAL A 113 -8.12 -0.16 19.85
CA VAL A 113 -9.10 0.93 19.93
C VAL A 113 -9.33 1.56 18.56
N MET A 114 -8.26 1.75 17.77
CA MET A 114 -8.40 2.31 16.42
C MET A 114 -9.23 1.40 15.50
N LYS A 115 -9.16 0.09 15.67
CA LYS A 115 -9.99 -0.86 14.92
C LYS A 115 -11.48 -0.69 15.22
N GLN A 116 -11.84 -0.39 16.48
CA GLN A 116 -13.22 -0.09 16.87
C GLN A 116 -13.70 1.24 16.27
N ARG A 117 -12.88 2.30 16.34
CA ARG A 117 -13.19 3.59 15.70
C ARG A 117 -13.35 3.45 14.19
N LYS A 118 -12.51 2.65 13.54
CA LYS A 118 -12.59 2.34 12.11
C LYS A 118 -13.87 1.56 11.77
N PHE A 119 -14.26 0.60 12.60
CA PHE A 119 -15.52 -0.11 12.41
C PHE A 119 -16.72 0.84 12.50
N LEU A 120 -16.73 1.73 13.50
CA LEU A 120 -17.76 2.77 13.62
C LEU A 120 -17.76 3.71 12.40
N PHE A 121 -16.58 4.13 11.92
CA PHE A 121 -16.46 4.92 10.70
C PHE A 121 -17.06 4.21 9.49
N GLU A 122 -16.69 2.95 9.26
CA GLU A 122 -17.19 2.15 8.13
C GLU A 122 -18.72 1.94 8.22
N PHE A 123 -19.25 1.75 9.42
CA PHE A 123 -20.69 1.67 9.67
C PHE A 123 -21.41 3.00 9.38
N LEU A 124 -20.90 4.11 9.93
CA LEU A 124 -21.47 5.43 9.67
C LEU A 124 -21.40 5.78 8.19
N ASP A 125 -20.28 5.50 7.51
CA ASP A 125 -20.11 5.78 6.08
C ASP A 125 -21.10 5.02 5.20
N GLN A 126 -21.51 3.81 5.60
CA GLN A 126 -22.56 3.05 4.92
C GLN A 126 -23.96 3.65 5.11
N ILE A 127 -24.21 4.32 6.23
CA ILE A 127 -25.52 4.86 6.60
C ILE A 127 -25.68 6.32 6.16
N THR A 128 -24.67 7.17 6.39
CA THR A 128 -24.73 8.60 6.07
C THR A 128 -24.82 8.85 4.56
N LEU A 129 -24.14 8.07 3.71
CA LEU A 129 -24.21 8.27 2.25
C LEU A 129 -25.64 8.11 1.68
N PRO A 130 -26.41 7.06 2.04
CA PRO A 130 -27.83 6.96 1.71
C PRO A 130 -28.71 8.00 2.42
N VAL A 131 -28.48 8.23 3.71
CA VAL A 131 -29.31 9.13 4.55
C VAL A 131 -29.22 10.57 4.09
N ILE A 132 -28.03 11.09 3.78
CA ILE A 132 -27.84 12.45 3.26
C ILE A 132 -28.59 12.63 1.93
N ARG A 133 -28.62 11.61 1.07
CA ARG A 133 -29.29 11.70 -0.24
C ARG A 133 -30.82 11.63 -0.15
N ALA A 134 -31.36 10.93 0.84
CA ALA A 134 -32.79 10.67 0.95
C ALA A 134 -33.51 11.54 1.98
N ILE A 135 -32.85 11.88 3.09
CA ILE A 135 -33.50 12.42 4.30
C ILE A 135 -33.31 13.94 4.45
N LEU A 136 -32.23 14.52 3.91
CA LEU A 136 -31.97 15.98 4.00
C LEU A 136 -33.18 16.87 3.61
N PRO A 137 -33.95 16.55 2.54
CA PRO A 137 -35.13 17.32 2.16
C PRO A 137 -36.32 17.18 3.13
N ILE A 138 -36.37 16.07 3.87
CA ILE A 138 -37.50 15.70 4.75
C ILE A 138 -37.21 16.13 6.20
N LEU A 139 -35.93 16.32 6.55
CA LEU A 139 -35.43 16.70 7.87
C LEU A 139 -36.01 18.02 8.39
N ILE A 140 -36.40 18.95 7.51
CA ILE A 140 -37.02 20.23 7.87
C ILE A 140 -38.37 20.02 8.60
N ASN A 141 -39.07 18.92 8.30
CA ASN A 141 -40.39 18.60 8.87
C ASN A 141 -40.32 17.63 10.06
N ARG A 142 -39.12 17.37 10.60
CA ARG A 142 -38.87 16.45 11.72
C ARG A 142 -38.75 17.20 13.04
N SER A 143 -38.88 16.51 14.17
CA SER A 143 -38.76 17.15 15.49
C SER A 143 -37.35 17.72 15.70
N GLU A 144 -37.21 18.71 16.58
CA GLU A 144 -35.90 19.29 16.92
C GLU A 144 -34.91 18.22 17.43
N GLU A 145 -35.39 17.27 18.24
CA GLU A 145 -34.60 16.13 18.73
C GLU A 145 -34.08 15.23 17.60
N GLU A 146 -34.92 14.91 16.60
CA GLU A 146 -34.51 14.13 15.43
C GLU A 146 -33.46 14.89 14.62
N GLN A 147 -33.65 16.19 14.41
CA GLN A 147 -32.70 17.04 13.69
C GLN A 147 -31.33 17.07 14.40
N GLU A 148 -31.31 17.28 15.72
CA GLU A 148 -30.08 17.31 16.52
C GLU A 148 -29.33 15.97 16.49
N PHE A 149 -30.05 14.86 16.55
CA PHE A 149 -29.47 13.52 16.41
C PHE A 149 -28.77 13.34 15.05
N PHE A 150 -29.41 13.75 13.94
CA PHE A 150 -28.80 13.67 12.62
C PHE A 150 -27.57 14.59 12.49
N VAL A 151 -27.63 15.82 13.00
CA VAL A 151 -26.48 16.74 13.01
C VAL A 151 -25.31 16.12 13.77
N THR A 152 -25.57 15.49 14.91
CA THR A 152 -24.56 14.79 15.71
C THR A 152 -23.92 13.65 14.93
N LEU A 153 -24.73 12.82 14.25
CA LEU A 153 -24.23 11.72 13.42
C LEU A 153 -23.37 12.20 12.25
N LEU A 154 -23.80 13.25 11.54
CA LEU A 154 -23.07 13.83 10.42
C LEU A 154 -21.73 14.43 10.87
N THR A 155 -21.75 15.18 11.96
CA THR A 155 -20.54 15.76 12.57
C THR A 155 -19.57 14.65 12.97
N ARG A 156 -20.08 13.58 13.60
CA ARG A 156 -19.25 12.44 13.99
C ARG A 156 -18.66 11.71 12.78
N HIS A 157 -19.44 11.52 11.73
CA HIS A 157 -18.96 10.92 10.47
C HIS A 157 -17.87 11.78 9.82
N GLN A 158 -18.04 13.11 9.76
CA GLN A 158 -17.04 14.02 9.19
C GLN A 158 -15.71 13.97 9.96
N ILE A 159 -15.75 13.96 11.30
CA ILE A 159 -14.54 13.82 12.14
C ILE A 159 -13.85 12.49 11.86
N LEU A 160 -14.60 11.38 11.85
CA LEU A 160 -14.00 10.07 11.58
C LEU A 160 -13.51 9.94 10.14
N TRP A 161 -14.16 10.62 9.19
CA TRP A 161 -13.74 10.63 7.79
C TRP A 161 -12.41 11.39 7.61
N SER A 162 -12.22 12.53 8.28
CA SER A 162 -10.96 13.26 8.20
C SER A 162 -9.80 12.47 8.82
N GLU A 163 -10.06 11.67 9.85
CA GLU A 163 -9.04 10.86 10.55
C GLU A 163 -8.79 9.47 9.94
N LEU A 164 -9.81 8.81 9.38
CA LEU A 164 -9.72 7.36 9.08
C LEU A 164 -9.96 7.01 7.61
N ASN A 165 -10.22 7.98 6.73
CA ASN A 165 -10.48 7.70 5.31
C ASN A 165 -9.34 6.91 4.63
N GLY A 166 -8.09 7.22 4.95
CA GLY A 166 -6.90 6.57 4.37
C GLY A 166 -6.63 5.18 4.92
N LEU A 167 -7.34 4.80 5.98
CA LEU A 167 -7.28 3.48 6.62
C LEU A 167 -8.54 2.64 6.34
N LYS A 168 -9.45 3.12 5.50
CA LYS A 168 -10.69 2.40 5.15
C LYS A 168 -10.39 1.03 4.56
N GLY A 169 -11.03 -0.02 5.10
CA GLY A 169 -10.79 -1.41 4.69
C GLY A 169 -9.53 -2.04 5.29
N LEU A 170 -8.76 -1.32 6.12
CA LEU A 170 -7.58 -1.87 6.78
C LEU A 170 -8.00 -2.84 7.89
N VAL A 171 -7.60 -4.11 7.78
CA VAL A 171 -7.92 -5.14 8.80
C VAL A 171 -6.77 -5.31 9.80
N THR A 172 -5.55 -5.28 9.31
CA THR A 172 -4.32 -5.48 10.08
C THR A 172 -3.34 -4.37 9.75
N LEU A 173 -2.61 -3.87 10.75
CA LEU A 173 -1.68 -2.77 10.54
C LEU A 173 -0.57 -3.19 9.55
N PRO A 174 -0.24 -2.37 8.53
CA PRO A 174 0.79 -2.69 7.56
C PRO A 174 2.16 -2.92 8.21
N ARG A 175 3.00 -3.77 7.60
CA ARG A 175 4.36 -4.04 8.11
C ARG A 175 5.42 -3.09 7.55
N CYS A 176 5.12 -2.40 6.45
CA CYS A 176 6.03 -1.48 5.79
C CYS A 176 5.39 -0.10 5.71
N PHE A 177 6.07 0.89 6.29
CA PHE A 177 5.65 2.29 6.26
C PHE A 177 6.57 3.07 5.32
N ILE A 178 5.97 3.98 4.56
CA ILE A 178 6.62 4.82 3.56
C ILE A 178 6.44 6.27 4.01
N PHE A 179 7.50 6.87 4.57
CA PHE A 179 7.48 8.23 5.09
C PHE A 179 7.95 9.25 4.04
N VAL A 180 7.28 10.41 4.01
CA VAL A 180 7.77 11.62 3.33
C VAL A 180 8.79 12.32 4.21
N ASP A 181 8.40 12.66 5.44
CA ASP A 181 9.24 13.42 6.36
C ASP A 181 9.07 12.85 7.78
N PRO A 182 10.02 12.04 8.27
CA PRO A 182 9.96 11.48 9.62
C PRO A 182 10.20 12.51 10.73
N ILE A 183 10.73 13.70 10.43
CA ILE A 183 10.92 14.77 11.42
C ILE A 183 9.61 15.51 11.61
N TYR A 184 8.94 15.86 10.51
CA TYR A 184 7.61 16.46 10.57
C TYR A 184 6.59 15.49 11.18
N ASP A 185 6.61 14.23 10.75
CA ASP A 185 5.71 13.17 11.23
C ASP A 185 6.30 12.38 12.42
N TYR A 186 7.01 13.05 13.33
CA TYR A 186 7.81 12.40 14.38
C TYR A 186 6.99 11.47 15.28
N GLU A 187 5.75 11.84 15.66
CA GLU A 187 4.92 10.99 16.50
C GLU A 187 4.59 9.64 15.84
N LEU A 188 4.30 9.66 14.54
CA LEU A 188 4.03 8.45 13.75
C LEU A 188 5.31 7.65 13.54
N PHE A 189 6.43 8.34 13.30
CA PHE A 189 7.74 7.72 13.18
C PHE A 189 8.16 7.00 14.46
N ALA A 190 8.03 7.64 15.61
CA ALA A 190 8.33 7.06 16.93
C ALA A 190 7.46 5.83 17.21
N GLN A 191 6.15 5.91 16.95
CA GLN A 191 5.25 4.76 17.08
C GLN A 191 5.65 3.61 16.13
N ALA A 192 6.07 3.92 14.90
CA ALA A 192 6.53 2.92 13.94
C ALA A 192 7.80 2.19 14.40
N LEU A 193 8.72 2.90 15.05
CA LEU A 193 9.92 2.33 15.67
C LEU A 193 9.56 1.39 16.82
N ILE A 194 8.68 1.80 17.73
CA ILE A 194 8.19 0.97 18.84
C ILE A 194 7.56 -0.33 18.31
N LEU A 195 6.77 -0.22 17.25
CA LEU A 195 6.13 -1.36 16.58
C LEU A 195 7.08 -2.19 15.70
N LYS A 196 8.36 -1.80 15.62
CA LYS A 196 9.41 -2.42 14.80
C LYS A 196 8.97 -2.62 13.35
N ARG A 197 8.33 -1.59 12.78
CA ARG A 197 7.89 -1.60 11.38
C ARG A 197 9.07 -1.38 10.45
N THR A 198 9.00 -1.95 9.25
CA THR A 198 9.99 -1.68 8.22
C THR A 198 9.76 -0.28 7.67
N LEU A 199 10.77 0.57 7.76
CA LEU A 199 10.70 1.96 7.31
C LEU A 199 11.41 2.13 5.97
N VAL A 200 10.73 2.80 5.05
CA VAL A 200 11.20 3.25 3.74
C VAL A 200 10.75 4.70 3.61
N GLY A 201 11.49 5.55 2.90
CA GLY A 201 11.05 6.94 2.76
C GLY A 201 12.15 7.89 2.35
N LEU A 202 11.79 9.16 2.29
CA LEU A 202 12.76 10.23 2.08
C LEU A 202 13.49 10.52 3.39
N VAL A 203 14.73 10.93 3.25
CA VAL A 203 15.55 11.46 4.33
C VAL A 203 16.25 12.71 3.80
N ASP A 204 15.91 13.87 4.36
CA ASP A 204 16.64 15.10 4.08
C ASP A 204 17.88 15.17 5.00
N SER A 205 18.75 16.14 4.77
CA SER A 205 19.99 16.43 5.48
C SER A 205 19.89 16.51 7.01
N ASN A 206 18.72 16.78 7.57
CA ASN A 206 18.44 16.86 9.01
C ASN A 206 17.91 15.54 9.63
N CYS A 207 17.67 14.51 8.81
CA CYS A 207 17.09 13.25 9.25
C CYS A 207 18.16 12.19 9.61
N ASN A 208 17.86 11.26 10.52
CA ASN A 208 18.72 10.09 10.72
C ASN A 208 18.34 8.95 9.73
N PRO A 209 19.21 8.59 8.76
CA PRO A 209 18.92 7.55 7.78
C PRO A 209 18.98 6.12 8.32
N GLU A 210 19.57 5.89 9.49
CA GLU A 210 19.86 4.54 10.03
C GLU A 210 18.61 3.73 10.36
N HIS A 211 17.49 4.40 10.62
CA HIS A 211 16.21 3.74 10.93
C HIS A 211 15.52 3.16 9.68
N PHE A 212 15.98 3.54 8.48
CA PHE A 212 15.38 3.14 7.22
C PHE A 212 16.11 1.94 6.61
N VAL A 213 15.34 0.94 6.18
CA VAL A 213 15.91 -0.20 5.43
C VAL A 213 16.38 0.23 4.04
N ALA A 214 15.71 1.25 3.49
CA ALA A 214 16.05 1.85 2.21
C ALA A 214 15.83 3.37 2.27
N PRO A 215 16.81 4.13 2.83
CA PRO A 215 16.73 5.59 2.86
C PRO A 215 16.85 6.15 1.43
N ILE A 216 16.03 7.14 1.11
CA ILE A 216 16.12 7.90 -0.14
C ILE A 216 16.53 9.34 0.20
N PRO A 217 17.81 9.71 0.06
CA PRO A 217 18.27 11.07 0.29
C PRO A 217 17.63 12.00 -0.72
N ALA A 218 16.80 12.94 -0.27
CA ALA A 218 16.10 13.85 -1.16
C ALA A 218 15.54 15.05 -0.40
N ASN A 219 15.37 16.16 -1.12
CA ASN A 219 14.57 17.29 -0.66
C ASN A 219 13.13 16.83 -0.36
N ASN A 220 12.71 16.96 0.89
CA ASN A 220 11.36 16.65 1.33
C ASN A 220 10.43 17.88 1.36
N ASP A 221 10.95 19.11 1.34
CA ASP A 221 10.16 20.36 1.30
C ASP A 221 9.57 20.68 -0.08
N ASN A 222 10.21 20.19 -1.14
CA ASN A 222 9.84 20.50 -2.51
C ASN A 222 8.76 19.54 -3.02
N PHE A 223 7.58 20.09 -3.32
CA PHE A 223 6.46 19.33 -3.88
C PHE A 223 6.84 18.48 -5.10
N MET A 224 7.64 19.02 -6.02
CA MET A 224 8.02 18.31 -7.26
C MET A 224 8.99 17.16 -6.97
N ALA A 225 9.93 17.35 -6.04
CA ALA A 225 10.83 16.29 -5.58
C ALA A 225 10.05 15.11 -4.98
N VAL A 226 9.18 15.41 -4.02
CA VAL A 226 8.39 14.36 -3.35
C VAL A 226 7.45 13.67 -4.33
N LYS A 227 6.73 14.45 -5.16
CA LYS A 227 5.82 13.91 -6.18
C LYS A 227 6.53 12.95 -7.12
N PHE A 228 7.66 13.36 -7.66
CA PHE A 228 8.43 12.54 -8.59
C PHE A 228 8.82 11.19 -7.97
N ILE A 229 9.34 11.21 -6.74
CA ILE A 229 9.77 9.99 -6.05
C ILE A 229 8.55 9.12 -5.69
N PHE A 230 7.49 9.69 -5.12
CA PHE A 230 6.33 8.93 -4.65
C PHE A 230 5.49 8.36 -5.81
N GLU A 231 5.38 9.05 -6.94
CA GLU A 231 4.77 8.49 -8.16
C GLU A 231 5.59 7.30 -8.68
N PHE A 232 6.91 7.37 -8.59
CA PHE A 232 7.79 6.26 -8.98
C PHE A 232 7.65 5.04 -8.05
N LEU A 233 7.65 5.27 -6.73
CA LEU A 233 7.49 4.21 -5.72
C LEU A 233 6.10 3.57 -5.77
N SER A 234 5.04 4.36 -5.92
CA SER A 234 3.67 3.86 -6.06
C SER A 234 3.50 3.00 -7.32
N THR A 235 4.13 3.39 -8.43
CA THR A 235 4.18 2.59 -9.66
C THR A 235 4.85 1.22 -9.43
N ALA A 236 5.90 1.17 -8.61
CA ALA A 236 6.57 -0.08 -8.23
C ALA A 236 5.61 -1.04 -7.52
N ILE A 237 4.90 -0.53 -6.50
CA ILE A 237 3.94 -1.31 -5.71
C ILE A 237 2.79 -1.79 -6.59
N TYR A 238 2.23 -0.90 -7.41
CA TYR A 238 1.14 -1.23 -8.34
C TYR A 238 1.55 -2.35 -9.30
N ARG A 239 2.72 -2.23 -9.95
CA ARG A 239 3.26 -3.27 -10.86
C ARG A 239 3.48 -4.61 -10.15
N GLY A 240 3.96 -4.59 -8.91
CA GLY A 240 4.16 -5.81 -8.14
C GLY A 240 2.85 -6.52 -7.78
N LYS A 241 1.83 -5.75 -7.36
CA LYS A 241 0.47 -6.26 -7.14
C LYS A 241 -0.15 -6.83 -8.42
N LEU A 242 -0.01 -6.13 -9.56
CA LEU A 242 -0.48 -6.62 -10.86
C LEU A 242 0.20 -7.93 -11.27
N LYS A 243 1.53 -8.03 -11.10
CA LYS A 243 2.28 -9.25 -11.44
C LYS A 243 1.76 -10.45 -10.64
N LYS A 244 1.53 -10.26 -9.33
CA LYS A 244 0.91 -11.26 -8.47
C LYS A 244 -0.49 -11.61 -8.94
N PHE A 245 -1.33 -10.62 -9.23
CA PHE A 245 -2.69 -10.85 -9.72
C PHE A 245 -2.70 -11.75 -10.96
N LYS A 246 -1.87 -11.42 -11.97
CA LYS A 246 -1.68 -12.25 -13.16
C LYS A 246 -1.24 -13.68 -12.82
N GLN A 247 -0.20 -13.84 -11.98
CA GLN A 247 0.27 -15.16 -11.54
C GLN A 247 -0.82 -15.99 -10.82
N SER A 248 -1.58 -15.35 -9.94
CA SER A 248 -2.67 -16.01 -9.20
C SER A 248 -3.84 -16.40 -10.11
N PHE A 249 -4.17 -15.56 -11.08
CA PHE A 249 -5.20 -15.82 -12.08
C PHE A 249 -4.81 -17.01 -12.96
N THR A 250 -3.58 -17.01 -13.49
CA THR A 250 -3.05 -18.12 -14.29
C THR A 250 -3.03 -19.42 -13.49
N ARG A 251 -2.57 -19.41 -12.23
CA ARG A 251 -2.59 -20.60 -11.35
C ARG A 251 -4.00 -21.12 -11.12
N ARG A 252 -4.97 -20.25 -10.85
CA ARG A 252 -6.37 -20.65 -10.63
C ARG A 252 -7.00 -21.26 -11.88
N TYR A 253 -6.68 -20.72 -13.06
CA TYR A 253 -7.16 -21.25 -14.33
C TYR A 253 -6.55 -22.62 -14.65
N ILE A 254 -5.23 -22.77 -14.46
CA ILE A 254 -4.54 -24.06 -14.59
C ILE A 254 -5.11 -25.10 -13.62
N TYR A 255 -5.35 -24.71 -12.36
CA TYR A 255 -5.96 -25.61 -11.38
C TYR A 255 -7.36 -26.04 -11.79
N LYS A 256 -8.21 -25.12 -12.27
CA LYS A 256 -9.54 -25.44 -12.80
C LYS A 256 -9.46 -26.44 -13.98
N LEU A 257 -8.55 -26.21 -14.93
CA LEU A 257 -8.33 -27.14 -16.04
C LEU A 257 -7.88 -28.51 -15.54
N TYR A 258 -6.92 -28.57 -14.62
CA TYR A 258 -6.45 -29.82 -14.03
C TYR A 258 -7.57 -30.58 -13.31
N THR A 259 -8.38 -29.89 -12.49
CA THR A 259 -9.54 -30.51 -11.82
C THR A 259 -10.58 -31.01 -12.81
N PHE A 260 -10.81 -30.30 -13.91
CA PHE A 260 -11.72 -30.72 -14.97
C PHE A 260 -11.22 -31.98 -15.69
N PHE A 261 -9.94 -32.02 -16.08
CA PHE A 261 -9.32 -33.20 -16.71
C PHE A 261 -9.27 -34.41 -15.77
N SER A 262 -8.98 -34.20 -14.49
CA SER A 262 -8.98 -35.25 -13.47
C SER A 262 -10.39 -35.84 -13.29
N LEU A 263 -11.43 -35.00 -13.20
CA LEU A 263 -12.83 -35.46 -13.17
C LEU A 263 -13.21 -36.21 -14.44
N TYR A 264 -12.85 -35.66 -15.61
CA TYR A 264 -13.13 -36.28 -16.90
C TYR A 264 -12.49 -37.67 -17.00
N HIS A 265 -11.23 -37.81 -16.60
CA HIS A 265 -10.54 -39.09 -16.59
C HIS A 265 -11.17 -40.09 -15.61
N HIS A 266 -11.57 -39.65 -14.41
CA HIS A 266 -12.28 -40.50 -13.45
C HIS A 266 -13.63 -40.99 -13.99
N ILE A 267 -14.44 -40.12 -14.61
CA ILE A 267 -15.72 -40.49 -15.23
C ILE A 267 -15.50 -41.47 -16.38
N HIS A 268 -14.47 -41.26 -17.20
CA HIS A 268 -14.20 -42.11 -18.34
C HIS A 268 -13.68 -43.50 -17.92
N LEU A 269 -12.83 -43.56 -16.89
CA LEU A 269 -12.38 -44.82 -16.27
C LEU A 269 -13.52 -45.56 -15.58
N SER A 270 -14.40 -44.86 -14.84
CA SER A 270 -15.55 -45.49 -14.20
C SER A 270 -16.53 -46.07 -15.24
N ASN A 271 -16.74 -45.37 -16.35
CA ASN A 271 -17.54 -45.88 -17.45
C ASN A 271 -16.91 -47.12 -18.10
N LEU A 272 -15.59 -47.11 -18.34
CA LEU A 272 -14.87 -48.27 -18.89
C LEU A 272 -14.93 -49.49 -17.96
N LEU A 273 -14.78 -49.28 -16.64
CA LEU A 273 -14.91 -50.32 -15.62
C LEU A 273 -16.35 -50.85 -15.53
N TYR A 274 -17.35 -49.99 -15.68
CA TYR A 274 -18.75 -50.39 -15.70
C TYR A 274 -19.08 -51.26 -16.93
N TRP A 275 -18.60 -50.88 -18.11
CA TRP A 275 -18.78 -51.65 -19.34
C TRP A 275 -18.05 -53.00 -19.31
N THR A 276 -16.83 -53.06 -18.77
CA THR A 276 -16.10 -54.33 -18.60
C THR A 276 -16.77 -55.24 -17.59
N PHE A 277 -17.31 -54.71 -16.49
CA PHE A 277 -18.11 -55.47 -15.51
C PHE A 277 -19.41 -56.02 -16.13
N LEU A 278 -20.12 -55.21 -16.92
CA LEU A 278 -21.30 -55.67 -17.66
C LEU A 278 -20.94 -56.77 -18.67
N HIS A 279 -19.81 -56.64 -19.37
CA HIS A 279 -19.33 -57.65 -20.32
C HIS A 279 -18.95 -58.97 -19.65
N GLN A 280 -18.34 -58.94 -18.46
CA GLN A 280 -18.06 -60.16 -17.70
C GLN A 280 -19.35 -60.85 -17.21
N LYS A 281 -20.36 -60.08 -16.78
CA LYS A 281 -21.66 -60.64 -16.38
C LYS A 281 -22.44 -61.26 -17.54
N THR A 282 -22.29 -60.76 -18.76
CA THR A 282 -22.92 -61.38 -19.95
C THR A 282 -22.16 -62.63 -20.40
N LEU A 283 -20.83 -62.68 -20.27
CA LEU A 283 -20.02 -63.87 -20.56
C LEU A 283 -20.30 -65.04 -19.59
N VAL A 284 -20.58 -64.75 -18.32
CA VAL A 284 -20.94 -65.79 -17.31
C VAL A 284 -22.36 -66.36 -17.52
N LYS A 285 -23.20 -65.72 -18.35
CA LYS A 285 -24.56 -66.20 -18.69
C LYS A 285 -24.66 -66.88 -20.06
N MET A 286 -23.55 -67.09 -20.77
CA MET A 286 -23.56 -67.93 -21.98
C MET A 286 -23.70 -69.40 -21.56
N PRO A 287 -24.73 -70.13 -22.00
CA PRO A 287 -24.84 -71.56 -21.72
C PRO A 287 -23.66 -72.28 -22.38
N GLN A 288 -23.05 -73.23 -21.67
CA GLN A 288 -22.13 -74.17 -22.30
C GLN A 288 -22.90 -74.91 -23.39
N ALA A 289 -22.60 -74.63 -24.65
CA ALA A 289 -23.06 -75.44 -25.75
C ALA A 289 -22.37 -76.80 -25.62
N SER A 290 -23.12 -77.79 -25.14
CA SER A 290 -22.79 -79.20 -25.29
C SER A 290 -22.77 -79.54 -26.78
N TYR A 291 -21.58 -79.77 -27.34
CA TYR A 291 -21.15 -80.92 -28.16
C TYR A 291 -19.73 -80.69 -28.68
#